data_AF-A0A8A3PQL7-F1
#
_entry.id   AF-A0A8A3PQL7-F1
#
_cell.length_a   1.000
_cell.length_b   1.000
_cell.length_c   1.000
_cell.angle_alpha   90.00
_cell.angle_beta   90.00
_cell.angle_gamma   90.00
#
_symmetry.space_group_name_H-M   'P 1'
#
loop_
_entity.id
_entity.type
_entity.pdbx_description
1 polymer ?
#
loop_
_entity_poly.entity_id
_entity_poly.type
_entity_poly.pdbx_seq_one_letter_code
_entity_poly.pdbx_strand_id
1 'polypeptide(L)'
;MSPNPLPNCTLVSRGSATPPSKGGPTKYILQLRKVVDLTVTYTSFMASKLPSTAYLRLRIQSLNATTSRTATLFSKANQTRSFSLFSPAAEPTKHLASSFKLHTPSPGGFGSRYFSRSTHLSGAKKLTNVVKMAKEDEFILTLSCPDRPGIVHAVTGFLSQHNLNIVDSQQFGDPSSLRFFMRVHFAPPAPSSASSGAESKKFTAEELRGAFEGIATDMKMDFQVHSLAQKPRVLIMVSKIGHCLNDLLFRQSISQLGIEVPLIVSNHADFEPLANTYKIPFHHLPVTAATKAEQEGKILDLVREHHIDLIVLARYMQVLSPTLCTAMSGKIINIHHSFLPSFKGAKPYHQAYDRGVKIIGATAHFVTSDLDEGPIIEQNVVRVGHGLSPKELTVEGSNVESNVLATAVKWVTERRVLLNGHKTVVFN
;
A
#
# COMPACT_ATOMS: atom_id res chain seq x y z
N MET A 1 11.05 -60.04 25.13
CA MET A 1 11.29 -58.58 25.09
C MET A 1 10.06 -57.94 24.50
N SER A 2 9.17 -57.49 25.38
CA SER A 2 7.91 -56.82 25.05
C SER A 2 8.01 -55.39 25.59
N PRO A 3 7.60 -54.35 24.84
CA PRO A 3 7.72 -52.98 25.32
C PRO A 3 6.58 -52.62 26.28
N ASN A 4 6.96 -51.93 27.36
CA ASN A 4 6.12 -51.45 28.45
C ASN A 4 5.04 -50.44 27.99
N PRO A 5 3.85 -50.44 28.63
CA PRO A 5 2.83 -49.41 28.46
C PRO A 5 3.09 -48.17 29.35
N LEU A 6 2.67 -47.00 28.86
CA LEU A 6 2.68 -45.69 29.54
C LEU A 6 1.68 -45.65 30.72
N PRO A 7 1.94 -44.87 31.79
CA PRO A 7 1.06 -44.82 32.95
C PRO A 7 -0.14 -43.86 32.79
N ASN A 8 -1.27 -44.32 33.32
CA ASN A 8 -2.55 -43.61 33.49
C ASN A 8 -2.41 -42.31 34.31
N CYS A 9 -3.01 -41.23 33.82
CA CYS A 9 -3.23 -40.01 34.60
C CYS A 9 -4.64 -40.05 35.20
N THR A 10 -4.71 -40.25 36.52
CA THR A 10 -5.96 -40.37 37.29
C THR A 10 -6.53 -38.99 37.62
N LEU A 11 -7.81 -38.82 37.32
CA LEU A 11 -8.65 -37.71 37.79
C LEU A 11 -8.72 -37.70 39.32
N VAL A 12 -8.41 -36.57 39.94
CA VAL A 12 -8.85 -36.25 41.32
C VAL A 12 -9.77 -35.04 41.24
N SER A 13 -10.99 -35.23 41.73
CA SER A 13 -12.02 -34.21 41.85
C SER A 13 -12.21 -33.80 43.30
N ARG A 14 -12.70 -32.55 43.44
CA ARG A 14 -13.37 -31.89 44.58
C ARG A 14 -12.55 -30.98 45.49
N GLY A 15 -12.97 -29.71 45.47
CA GLY A 15 -12.75 -28.69 46.48
C GLY A 15 -13.60 -27.46 46.16
N SER A 16 -14.82 -27.42 46.70
CA SER A 16 -15.75 -26.28 46.65
C SER A 16 -15.23 -25.11 47.48
N ALA A 17 -15.15 -23.91 46.91
CA ALA A 17 -15.01 -22.67 47.67
C ALA A 17 -15.77 -21.52 47.00
N THR A 18 -16.63 -20.88 47.79
CA THR A 18 -17.40 -19.66 47.53
C THR A 18 -16.49 -18.43 47.33
N PRO A 19 -16.98 -17.34 46.67
CA PRO A 19 -16.11 -16.24 46.25
C PRO A 19 -15.88 -15.22 47.39
N PRO A 20 -14.67 -14.62 47.52
CA PRO A 20 -14.50 -13.48 48.39
C PRO A 20 -14.88 -12.17 47.68
N SER A 21 -15.51 -11.30 48.46
CA SER A 21 -16.03 -9.98 48.15
C SER A 21 -14.97 -8.92 47.83
N LYS A 22 -15.42 -7.89 47.10
CA LYS A 22 -14.89 -6.53 46.88
C LYS A 22 -13.71 -6.10 47.77
N GLY A 23 -12.56 -5.82 47.15
CA GLY A 23 -11.41 -5.11 47.75
C GLY A 23 -10.90 -4.00 46.82
N GLY A 24 -10.82 -2.77 47.33
CA GLY A 24 -10.61 -1.52 46.59
C GLY A 24 -9.17 -1.19 46.14
N PRO A 25 -8.93 0.07 45.70
CA PRO A 25 -7.81 0.48 44.83
C PRO A 25 -6.40 0.49 45.45
N THR A 26 -6.22 0.00 46.68
CA THR A 26 -4.94 0.14 47.42
C THR A 26 -3.91 -0.95 47.09
N LYS A 27 -4.30 -2.11 46.53
CA LYS A 27 -3.35 -3.17 46.15
C LYS A 27 -2.57 -2.91 44.86
N TYR A 28 -3.11 -2.12 43.92
CA TYR A 28 -2.43 -1.81 42.65
C TYR A 28 -1.27 -0.81 42.81
N ILE A 29 -1.35 0.10 43.80
CA ILE A 29 -0.31 1.13 44.02
C ILE A 29 0.97 0.51 44.61
N LEU A 30 0.87 -0.55 45.42
CA LEU A 30 2.02 -1.25 46.01
C LEU A 30 2.79 -2.12 45.01
N GLN A 31 2.11 -2.65 43.98
CA GLN A 31 2.77 -3.40 42.90
C GLN A 31 3.49 -2.47 41.90
N LEU A 32 2.96 -1.28 41.64
CA LEU A 32 3.59 -0.30 40.76
C LEU A 32 4.87 0.31 41.37
N ARG A 33 4.89 0.58 42.69
CA ARG A 33 6.11 1.08 43.36
C ARG A 33 7.28 0.08 43.29
N LYS A 34 7.03 -1.23 43.46
CA LYS A 34 8.08 -2.27 43.36
C LYS A 34 8.67 -2.43 41.96
N VAL A 35 7.89 -2.16 40.90
CA VAL A 35 8.40 -2.24 39.51
C VAL A 35 9.21 -1.00 39.13
N VAL A 36 8.83 0.18 39.65
CA VAL A 36 9.59 1.42 39.40
C VAL A 36 10.93 1.39 40.13
N ASP A 37 10.99 0.92 41.39
CA ASP A 37 12.25 0.83 42.14
C ASP A 37 13.24 -0.16 41.51
N LEU A 38 12.77 -1.31 40.99
CA LEU A 38 13.63 -2.27 40.30
C LEU A 38 14.24 -1.71 39.01
N THR A 39 13.54 -0.80 38.32
CA THR A 39 13.97 -0.21 37.05
C THR A 39 15.04 0.86 37.26
N VAL A 40 14.98 1.59 38.38
CA VAL A 40 15.95 2.64 38.74
C VAL A 40 17.27 2.04 39.24
N THR A 41 17.25 0.92 39.97
CA THR A 41 18.48 0.26 40.42
C THR A 41 19.25 -0.41 39.26
N TYR A 42 18.55 -0.97 38.27
CA TYR A 42 19.19 -1.64 37.13
C TYR A 42 19.82 -0.66 36.12
N THR A 43 19.23 0.53 35.96
CA THR A 43 19.77 1.58 35.09
C THR A 43 21.02 2.26 35.67
N SER A 44 21.11 2.38 37.00
CA SER A 44 22.31 2.92 37.67
C SER A 44 23.52 1.97 37.59
N PHE A 45 23.29 0.65 37.61
CA PHE A 45 24.36 -0.35 37.46
C PHE A 45 25.00 -0.37 36.06
N MET A 46 24.17 -0.24 35.01
CA MET A 46 24.61 -0.26 33.61
C MET A 46 25.38 1.00 33.16
N ALA A 47 25.17 2.14 33.84
CA ALA A 47 25.85 3.40 33.51
C ALA A 47 27.38 3.37 33.77
N SER A 48 27.86 2.41 34.56
CA SER A 48 29.29 2.29 34.91
C SER A 48 30.13 1.43 33.96
N LYS A 49 29.52 0.76 32.97
CA LYS A 49 30.20 -0.25 32.13
C LYS A 49 29.95 -0.18 30.61
N LEU A 50 29.27 0.84 30.09
CA LEU A 50 28.95 0.96 28.66
C LEU A 50 29.46 2.28 28.05
N PRO A 51 30.00 2.29 26.81
CA PRO A 51 30.34 3.52 26.09
C PRO A 51 29.10 4.41 25.87
N SER A 52 29.29 5.74 25.92
CA SER A 52 28.21 6.75 26.02
C SER A 52 27.13 6.67 24.94
N THR A 53 27.43 6.13 23.76
CA THR A 53 26.51 5.99 22.63
C THR A 53 25.50 4.86 22.80
N ALA A 54 25.87 3.77 23.49
CA ALA A 54 24.96 2.66 23.79
C ALA A 54 23.94 3.02 24.88
N TYR A 55 24.36 3.82 25.85
CA TYR A 55 23.50 4.33 26.93
C TYR A 55 22.39 5.26 26.40
N LEU A 56 22.71 6.13 25.44
CA LEU A 56 21.73 7.03 24.83
C LEU A 56 20.62 6.28 24.07
N ARG A 57 20.97 5.22 23.33
CA ARG A 57 19.98 4.39 22.60
C ARG A 57 19.01 3.67 23.53
N LEU A 58 19.51 3.11 24.64
CA LEU A 58 18.67 2.43 25.63
C LEU A 58 17.70 3.40 26.33
N ARG A 59 18.15 4.62 26.62
CA ARG A 59 17.30 5.65 27.27
C ARG A 59 16.16 6.13 26.36
N ILE A 60 16.41 6.26 25.05
CA ILE A 60 15.39 6.65 24.06
C ILE A 60 14.35 5.53 23.89
N GLN A 61 14.79 4.26 23.86
CA GLN A 61 13.87 3.13 23.77
C GLN A 61 12.97 2.98 25.00
N SER A 62 13.50 3.22 26.22
CA SER A 62 12.68 3.14 27.44
C SER A 62 11.67 4.28 27.57
N LEU A 63 12.03 5.49 27.13
CA LEU A 63 11.12 6.64 27.09
C LEU A 63 9.94 6.37 26.15
N ASN A 64 10.21 5.87 24.93
CA ASN A 64 9.16 5.55 23.95
C ASN A 64 8.19 4.45 24.42
N ALA A 65 8.69 3.43 25.13
CA ALA A 65 7.85 2.37 25.69
C ALA A 65 6.91 2.88 26.81
N THR A 66 7.34 3.90 27.56
CA THR A 66 6.57 4.47 28.66
C THR A 66 5.45 5.38 28.14
N THR A 67 5.71 6.18 27.10
CA THR A 67 4.71 7.05 26.44
C THR A 67 3.62 6.26 25.73
N SER A 68 3.95 5.10 25.16
CA SER A 68 2.99 4.24 24.47
C SER A 68 2.01 3.54 25.45
N ARG A 69 2.48 3.19 26.66
CA ARG A 69 1.64 2.59 27.70
C ARG A 69 0.68 3.59 28.36
N THR A 70 1.06 4.85 28.54
CA THR A 70 0.17 5.88 29.09
C THR A 70 -0.94 6.27 28.11
N ALA A 71 -0.62 6.35 26.81
CA ALA A 71 -1.63 6.63 25.77
C ALA A 71 -2.72 5.55 25.68
N THR A 72 -2.36 4.28 25.91
CA THR A 72 -3.32 3.15 25.84
C THR A 72 -4.23 3.10 27.07
N LEU A 73 -3.77 3.56 28.24
CA LEU A 73 -4.56 3.66 29.46
C LEU A 73 -5.59 4.80 29.42
N PHE A 74 -5.24 5.95 28.82
CA PHE A 74 -6.19 7.06 28.64
C PHE A 74 -7.29 6.77 27.61
N SER A 75 -6.98 6.00 26.56
CA SER A 75 -7.97 5.56 25.57
C SER A 75 -9.04 4.62 26.16
N LYS A 76 -8.66 3.73 27.09
CA LYS A 76 -9.59 2.78 27.72
C LYS A 76 -10.50 3.41 28.78
N ALA A 77 -10.13 4.53 29.39
CA ALA A 77 -10.94 5.20 30.40
C ALA A 77 -12.15 5.99 29.81
N ASN A 78 -12.10 6.33 28.52
CA ASN A 78 -13.13 7.14 27.84
C ASN A 78 -14.22 6.33 27.10
N GLN A 79 -14.16 4.99 27.10
CA GLN A 79 -15.14 4.13 26.40
C GLN A 79 -16.27 3.59 27.28
N THR A 80 -16.33 3.94 28.56
CA THR A 80 -17.38 3.47 29.48
C THR A 80 -18.06 4.63 30.19
N ARG A 81 -19.02 5.29 29.53
CA ARG A 81 -20.11 6.03 30.20
C ARG A 81 -21.31 6.17 29.24
N SER A 82 -22.26 5.26 29.36
CA SER A 82 -23.65 5.42 28.93
C SER A 82 -24.55 5.01 30.09
N PHE A 83 -25.32 5.95 30.62
CA PHE A 83 -26.48 5.68 31.48
C PHE A 83 -27.51 6.80 31.26
N SER A 84 -28.70 6.41 30.82
CA SER A 84 -29.93 7.19 30.87
C SER A 84 -30.72 6.83 32.14
N LEU A 85 -31.58 7.75 32.63
CA LEU A 85 -32.96 7.55 33.11
C LEU A 85 -33.48 8.78 33.95
N PHE A 86 -34.58 9.39 33.46
CA PHE A 86 -35.72 10.11 34.08
C PHE A 86 -35.61 11.38 34.99
N SER A 87 -36.10 12.53 34.45
CA SER A 87 -37.21 13.48 34.81
C SER A 87 -37.67 13.75 36.28
N PRO A 88 -38.50 14.80 36.62
CA PRO A 88 -39.12 15.89 35.83
C PRO A 88 -39.20 17.32 36.49
N ALA A 89 -39.83 18.28 35.78
CA ALA A 89 -40.72 19.37 36.24
C ALA A 89 -40.30 20.85 35.99
N ALA A 90 -41.00 21.53 35.06
CA ALA A 90 -41.81 22.76 35.26
C ALA A 90 -42.04 23.55 33.93
N GLU A 91 -43.30 23.75 33.59
CA GLU A 91 -43.89 24.53 32.46
C GLU A 91 -44.14 26.04 32.86
N PRO A 92 -44.87 26.91 32.10
CA PRO A 92 -44.71 27.40 30.72
C PRO A 92 -45.06 28.94 30.56
N THR A 93 -44.87 29.54 29.36
CA THR A 93 -45.70 30.63 28.77
C THR A 93 -45.30 30.81 27.28
N LYS A 94 -46.11 30.48 26.26
CA LYS A 94 -47.35 31.05 25.64
C LYS A 94 -47.17 32.28 24.72
N HIS A 95 -47.88 32.19 23.58
CA HIS A 95 -48.24 33.18 22.53
C HIS A 95 -47.22 33.44 21.39
N LEU A 96 -47.59 33.53 20.10
CA LEU A 96 -48.87 33.52 19.37
C LEU A 96 -48.59 33.21 17.88
N ALA A 97 -49.47 32.47 17.22
CA ALA A 97 -49.44 32.15 15.79
C ALA A 97 -50.41 33.04 14.99
N SER A 98 -50.13 33.30 13.71
CA SER A 98 -51.16 33.35 12.67
C SER A 98 -50.59 33.46 11.25
N SER A 99 -51.07 32.55 10.39
CA SER A 99 -51.01 32.50 8.93
C SER A 99 -51.46 33.80 8.24
N PHE A 100 -51.05 34.04 6.98
CA PHE A 100 -51.94 34.34 5.84
C PHE A 100 -51.19 34.36 4.50
N LYS A 101 -51.90 33.95 3.45
CA LYS A 101 -51.49 33.75 2.04
C LYS A 101 -51.83 34.99 1.19
N LEU A 102 -51.04 35.16 0.11
CA LEU A 102 -51.32 35.78 -1.20
C LEU A 102 -51.74 37.27 -1.25
N HIS A 103 -50.95 38.11 -1.94
CA HIS A 103 -51.37 38.96 -3.06
C HIS A 103 -50.16 39.60 -3.77
N THR A 104 -50.19 39.60 -5.10
CA THR A 104 -49.33 40.39 -6.00
C THR A 104 -49.65 41.88 -5.91
N PRO A 105 -48.68 42.78 -6.16
CA PRO A 105 -48.79 43.61 -7.38
C PRO A 105 -47.45 44.00 -8.03
N SER A 106 -47.49 44.20 -9.35
CA SER A 106 -46.66 45.16 -10.12
C SER A 106 -47.55 46.38 -10.41
N PRO A 107 -47.08 47.63 -10.62
CA PRO A 107 -45.96 47.99 -11.50
C PRO A 107 -45.08 49.21 -11.09
N GLY A 108 -43.91 49.36 -11.74
CA GLY A 108 -43.31 50.67 -12.03
C GLY A 108 -41.94 51.01 -11.41
N GLY A 109 -40.93 51.17 -12.28
CA GLY A 109 -40.12 52.40 -12.30
C GLY A 109 -38.76 52.45 -11.58
N PHE A 110 -37.70 52.30 -12.37
CA PHE A 110 -36.39 52.97 -12.30
C PHE A 110 -35.48 52.85 -11.06
N GLY A 111 -34.33 52.20 -11.28
CA GLY A 111 -33.16 52.28 -10.41
C GLY A 111 -31.98 51.47 -10.94
N SER A 112 -31.33 51.95 -11.99
CA SER A 112 -29.99 51.48 -12.38
C SER A 112 -29.04 51.63 -11.20
N ARG A 113 -28.29 50.57 -10.82
CA ARG A 113 -26.94 50.65 -10.22
C ARG A 113 -26.30 49.25 -10.07
N TYR A 114 -25.17 49.10 -10.76
CA TYR A 114 -24.00 48.24 -10.48
C TYR A 114 -24.19 46.73 -10.20
N PHE A 115 -24.11 45.91 -11.25
CA PHE A 115 -23.55 44.56 -11.13
C PHE A 115 -22.02 44.65 -11.12
N SER A 116 -21.40 44.47 -9.96
CA SER A 116 -19.98 44.11 -9.90
C SER A 116 -19.86 42.63 -10.25
N ARG A 117 -19.12 42.32 -11.31
CA ARG A 117 -18.72 40.95 -11.66
C ARG A 117 -17.74 40.46 -10.59
N SER A 118 -18.16 39.50 -9.78
CA SER A 118 -17.27 38.75 -8.89
C SER A 118 -16.32 37.89 -9.73
N THR A 119 -15.04 38.22 -9.66
CA THR A 119 -13.90 37.49 -10.23
C THR A 119 -13.54 36.31 -9.35
N HIS A 120 -14.34 35.24 -9.34
CA HIS A 120 -14.07 34.06 -8.50
C HIS A 120 -13.91 32.71 -9.25
N LEU A 121 -13.62 32.73 -10.56
CA LEU A 121 -13.35 31.51 -11.34
C LEU A 121 -11.89 31.34 -11.82
N SER A 122 -10.96 32.26 -11.50
CA SER A 122 -9.54 32.12 -11.90
C SER A 122 -8.71 31.28 -10.93
N GLY A 123 -9.07 31.26 -9.64
CA GLY A 123 -8.31 30.57 -8.59
C GLY A 123 -8.28 29.05 -8.72
N ALA A 124 -9.43 28.42 -9.00
CA ALA A 124 -9.53 26.96 -9.15
C ALA A 124 -8.75 26.46 -10.38
N LYS A 125 -8.88 27.12 -11.54
CA LYS A 125 -8.09 26.80 -12.74
C LYS A 125 -6.59 27.01 -12.53
N LYS A 126 -6.20 28.05 -11.78
CA LYS A 126 -4.80 28.33 -11.46
C LYS A 126 -4.24 27.28 -10.50
N LEU A 127 -5.00 26.84 -9.50
CA LEU A 127 -4.59 25.78 -8.57
C LEU A 127 -4.48 24.42 -9.27
N THR A 128 -5.45 24.06 -10.13
CA THR A 128 -5.39 22.81 -10.92
C THR A 128 -4.22 22.83 -11.91
N ASN A 129 -3.94 23.98 -12.54
CA ASN A 129 -2.78 24.11 -13.43
C ASN A 129 -1.46 24.04 -12.66
N VAL A 130 -1.36 24.63 -11.47
CA VAL A 130 -0.14 24.56 -10.64
C VAL A 130 0.10 23.13 -10.14
N VAL A 131 -0.93 22.42 -9.68
CA VAL A 131 -0.81 21.00 -9.24
C VAL A 131 -0.53 20.07 -10.43
N LYS A 132 -1.09 20.35 -11.61
CA LYS A 132 -0.82 19.59 -12.83
C LYS A 132 0.60 19.85 -13.35
N MET A 133 1.05 21.11 -13.33
CA MET A 133 2.41 21.50 -13.72
C MET A 133 3.48 20.95 -12.75
N ALA A 134 3.18 20.86 -11.45
CA ALA A 134 4.09 20.27 -10.46
C ALA A 134 4.47 18.83 -10.84
N LYS A 135 3.51 18.03 -11.29
CA LYS A 135 3.75 16.64 -11.68
C LYS A 135 4.49 16.47 -13.03
N GLU A 136 4.43 17.47 -13.90
CA GLU A 136 5.05 17.40 -15.24
C GLU A 136 6.58 17.49 -15.16
N ASP A 137 7.11 18.19 -14.15
CA ASP A 137 8.55 18.38 -13.93
C ASP A 137 9.09 17.55 -12.74
N GLU A 138 8.31 16.61 -12.22
CA GLU A 138 8.72 15.69 -11.14
C GLU A 138 9.29 14.37 -11.70
N PHE A 139 10.33 13.86 -11.05
CA PHE A 139 11.05 12.66 -11.50
C PHE A 139 11.37 11.71 -10.33
N ILE A 140 11.41 10.42 -10.63
CA ILE A 140 11.93 9.40 -9.72
C ILE A 140 13.19 8.78 -10.32
N LEU A 141 14.29 8.81 -9.58
CA LEU A 141 15.48 8.00 -9.79
C LEU A 141 15.39 6.78 -8.88
N THR A 142 15.44 5.59 -9.47
CA THR A 142 15.72 4.35 -8.74
C THR A 142 17.07 3.81 -9.14
N LEU A 143 17.78 3.22 -8.18
CA LEU A 143 19.06 2.57 -8.47
C LEU A 143 19.32 1.39 -7.54
N SER A 144 20.14 0.45 -8.03
CA SER A 144 20.79 -0.55 -7.22
C SER A 144 22.24 -0.79 -7.67
N CYS A 145 23.15 -1.00 -6.73
CA CYS A 145 24.58 -1.22 -7.02
C CYS A 145 25.26 -2.01 -5.89
N PRO A 146 26.51 -2.46 -6.06
CA PRO A 146 27.33 -2.92 -4.94
C PRO A 146 27.48 -1.82 -3.88
N ASP A 147 27.28 -2.17 -2.61
CA ASP A 147 27.36 -1.19 -1.52
C ASP A 147 28.79 -0.68 -1.32
N ARG A 148 28.94 0.65 -1.24
CA ARG A 148 30.23 1.33 -1.01
C ARG A 148 30.04 2.78 -0.55
N PRO A 149 31.02 3.37 0.15
CA PRO A 149 30.99 4.79 0.50
C PRO A 149 30.84 5.70 -0.73
N GLY A 150 30.14 6.83 -0.55
CA GLY A 150 30.02 7.88 -1.56
C GLY A 150 28.81 7.79 -2.50
N ILE A 151 28.01 6.71 -2.46
CA ILE A 151 26.84 6.55 -3.34
C ILE A 151 25.85 7.70 -3.18
N VAL A 152 25.41 7.95 -1.94
CA VAL A 152 24.45 9.01 -1.64
C VAL A 152 25.02 10.37 -2.04
N HIS A 153 26.29 10.63 -1.75
CA HIS A 153 26.96 11.88 -2.12
C HIS A 153 26.94 12.11 -3.63
N ALA A 154 27.30 11.10 -4.43
CA ALA A 154 27.30 11.20 -5.89
C ALA A 154 25.90 11.52 -6.44
N VAL A 155 24.86 10.85 -5.93
CA VAL A 155 23.46 11.10 -6.32
C VAL A 155 23.02 12.51 -5.92
N THR A 156 23.24 12.91 -4.66
CA THR A 156 22.82 14.25 -4.19
C THR A 156 23.62 15.37 -4.84
N GLY A 157 24.91 15.13 -5.15
CA GLY A 157 25.78 16.07 -5.84
C GLY A 157 25.31 16.29 -7.27
N PHE A 158 24.97 15.23 -7.98
CA PHE A 158 24.36 15.30 -9.32
C PHE A 158 23.09 16.15 -9.32
N LEU A 159 22.16 15.88 -8.40
CA LEU A 159 20.90 16.64 -8.30
C LEU A 159 21.17 18.11 -8.00
N SER A 160 22.08 18.41 -7.07
CA SER A 160 22.45 19.79 -6.73
C SER A 160 23.10 20.53 -7.91
N GLN A 161 23.97 19.89 -8.69
CA GLN A 161 24.60 20.47 -9.89
C GLN A 161 23.58 20.85 -10.98
N HIS A 162 22.45 20.14 -11.03
CA HIS A 162 21.35 20.41 -11.95
C HIS A 162 20.29 21.35 -11.36
N ASN A 163 20.55 21.93 -10.19
CA ASN A 163 19.60 22.76 -9.45
C ASN A 163 18.26 22.04 -9.20
N LEU A 164 18.30 20.76 -8.88
CA LEU A 164 17.12 19.95 -8.55
C LEU A 164 17.01 19.78 -7.04
N ASN A 165 15.77 19.83 -6.54
CA ASN A 165 15.44 19.65 -5.14
C ASN A 165 14.92 18.23 -4.89
N ILE A 166 15.34 17.63 -3.78
CA ILE A 166 14.82 16.32 -3.34
C ILE A 166 13.48 16.54 -2.63
N VAL A 167 12.45 15.84 -3.08
CA VAL A 167 11.11 15.83 -2.48
C VAL A 167 10.98 14.68 -1.47
N ASP A 168 11.45 13.50 -1.84
CA ASP A 168 11.47 12.30 -1.00
C ASP A 168 12.70 11.45 -1.35
N SER A 169 13.34 10.84 -0.35
CA SER A 169 14.54 10.04 -0.56
C SER A 169 14.60 8.90 0.44
N GLN A 170 14.69 7.68 -0.08
CA GLN A 170 14.82 6.46 0.71
C GLN A 170 16.00 5.65 0.21
N GLN A 171 16.70 4.98 1.12
CA GLN A 171 17.87 4.17 0.83
C GLN A 171 17.96 2.96 1.74
N PHE A 172 18.53 1.88 1.24
CA PHE A 172 18.71 0.65 1.97
C PHE A 172 19.98 -0.07 1.51
N GLY A 173 20.88 -0.36 2.43
CA GLY A 173 22.01 -1.27 2.23
C GLY A 173 21.64 -2.64 2.78
N ASP A 174 21.66 -3.66 1.92
CA ASP A 174 21.43 -5.04 2.33
C ASP A 174 22.77 -5.69 2.72
N PRO A 175 23.02 -5.94 4.03
CA PRO A 175 24.26 -6.56 4.47
C PRO A 175 24.42 -8.01 4.01
N SER A 176 23.33 -8.68 3.61
CA SER A 176 23.37 -10.08 3.15
C SER A 176 23.78 -10.21 1.69
N SER A 177 23.27 -9.34 0.81
CA SER A 177 23.64 -9.34 -0.62
C SER A 177 24.76 -8.36 -0.95
N LEU A 178 25.20 -7.54 0.00
CA LEU A 178 26.19 -6.46 -0.18
C LEU A 178 25.79 -5.48 -1.29
N ARG A 179 24.49 -5.26 -1.43
CA ARG A 179 23.91 -4.34 -2.41
C ARG A 179 23.30 -3.14 -1.71
N PHE A 180 23.37 -2.00 -2.39
CA PHE A 180 22.72 -0.76 -2.01
C PHE A 180 21.57 -0.47 -2.98
N PHE A 181 20.49 0.07 -2.43
CA PHE A 181 19.26 0.44 -3.14
C PHE A 181 18.88 1.86 -2.76
N MET A 182 18.40 2.65 -3.71
CA MET A 182 17.91 4.00 -3.45
C MET A 182 16.75 4.34 -4.36
N ARG A 183 15.80 5.10 -3.81
CA ARG A 183 14.72 5.74 -4.54
C ARG A 183 14.71 7.21 -4.15
N VAL A 184 14.84 8.08 -5.15
CA VAL A 184 14.83 9.53 -4.96
C VAL A 184 13.75 10.12 -5.84
N HIS A 185 12.76 10.74 -5.22
CA HIS A 185 11.81 11.62 -5.88
C HIS A 185 12.36 13.05 -5.81
N PHE A 186 12.52 13.69 -6.95
CA PHE A 186 13.08 15.03 -7.07
C PHE A 186 12.32 15.86 -8.10
N ALA A 187 12.42 17.18 -7.97
CA ALA A 187 11.72 18.16 -8.79
C ALA A 187 12.57 19.44 -8.90
N PRO A 188 12.29 20.34 -9.85
CA PRO A 188 12.81 21.69 -9.79
C PRO A 188 12.50 22.37 -8.45
N PRO A 189 13.28 23.38 -8.04
CA PRO A 189 13.04 24.11 -6.81
C PRO A 189 11.67 24.80 -6.86
N ALA A 190 11.03 24.93 -5.70
CA ALA A 190 9.73 25.59 -5.64
C ALA A 190 9.85 27.05 -6.17
N PRO A 191 8.83 27.58 -6.85
CA PRO A 191 8.88 28.95 -7.39
C PRO A 191 9.18 30.03 -6.34
N SER A 192 8.83 29.79 -5.07
CA SER A 192 9.11 30.69 -3.95
C SER A 192 10.56 30.68 -3.47
N SER A 193 11.36 29.68 -3.86
CA SER A 193 12.78 29.56 -3.57
C SER A 193 13.70 30.02 -4.72
N ALA A 194 13.11 30.34 -5.89
CA ALA A 194 13.86 30.86 -7.02
C ALA A 194 14.12 32.37 -6.84
N SER A 195 15.39 32.74 -6.65
CA SER A 195 15.82 34.13 -6.74
C SER A 195 15.60 34.65 -8.16
N SER A 196 14.63 35.55 -8.33
CA SER A 196 14.42 36.47 -9.47
C SER A 196 14.64 35.90 -10.88
N GLY A 197 13.54 35.62 -11.58
CA GLY A 197 13.44 35.78 -13.04
C GLY A 197 14.12 34.73 -13.94
N ALA A 198 14.88 33.78 -13.40
CA ALA A 198 15.43 32.69 -14.20
C ALA A 198 14.33 31.66 -14.54
N GLU A 199 14.06 31.44 -15.83
CA GLU A 199 13.28 30.28 -16.27
C GLU A 199 13.95 29.02 -15.71
N SER A 200 13.19 28.23 -14.95
CA SER A 200 13.67 26.92 -14.50
C SER A 200 13.88 26.05 -15.74
N LYS A 201 15.12 25.61 -15.95
CA LYS A 201 15.46 24.68 -17.03
C LYS A 201 14.55 23.46 -16.92
N LYS A 202 13.76 23.23 -17.97
CA LYS A 202 13.00 21.99 -18.10
C LYS A 202 13.94 20.87 -18.50
N PHE A 203 13.78 19.73 -17.85
CA PHE A 203 14.53 18.52 -18.15
C PHE A 203 13.59 17.47 -18.72
N THR A 204 14.08 16.65 -19.64
CA THR A 204 13.44 15.38 -19.97
C THR A 204 14.04 14.24 -19.14
N ALA A 205 13.33 13.12 -19.03
CA ALA A 205 13.86 11.94 -18.33
C ALA A 205 15.10 11.38 -19.05
N GLU A 206 15.14 11.51 -20.37
CA GLU A 206 16.23 11.08 -21.25
C GLU A 206 17.49 11.94 -21.03
N GLU A 207 17.34 13.26 -20.90
CA GLU A 207 18.44 14.17 -20.60
C GLU A 207 19.07 13.88 -19.24
N LEU A 208 18.24 13.71 -18.21
CA LEU A 208 18.70 13.38 -16.86
C LEU A 208 19.38 12.01 -16.83
N ARG A 209 18.84 11.03 -17.57
CA ARG A 209 19.45 9.70 -17.71
C ARG A 209 20.83 9.79 -18.35
N GLY A 210 20.94 10.48 -19.49
CA GLY A 210 22.21 10.68 -20.18
C GLY A 210 23.26 11.39 -19.32
N ALA A 211 22.85 12.39 -18.54
CA ALA A 211 23.73 13.10 -17.63
C ALA A 211 24.18 12.25 -16.41
N PHE A 212 23.34 11.30 -15.97
CA PHE A 212 23.64 10.42 -14.84
C PHE A 212 24.50 9.20 -15.22
N GLU A 213 24.58 8.85 -16.50
CA GLU A 213 25.23 7.64 -17.01
C GLU A 213 26.70 7.49 -16.58
N GLY A 214 27.45 8.59 -16.50
CA GLY A 214 28.85 8.56 -16.04
C GLY A 214 28.97 8.12 -14.58
N ILE A 215 28.12 8.67 -13.71
CA ILE A 215 28.05 8.29 -12.29
C ILE A 215 27.61 6.83 -12.18
N ALA A 216 26.59 6.43 -12.93
CA ALA A 216 26.10 5.07 -12.92
C ALA A 216 27.18 4.07 -13.32
N THR A 217 27.96 4.38 -14.37
CA THR A 217 29.08 3.55 -14.84
C THR A 217 30.17 3.43 -13.77
N ASP A 218 30.64 4.56 -13.23
CA ASP A 218 31.69 4.58 -12.20
C ASP A 218 31.28 3.82 -10.93
N MET A 219 29.99 3.86 -10.61
CA MET A 219 29.40 3.22 -9.43
C MET A 219 28.77 1.86 -9.68
N LYS A 220 28.83 1.33 -10.91
CA LYS A 220 28.22 0.06 -11.32
C LYS A 220 26.74 -0.01 -10.91
N MET A 221 26.00 1.06 -11.17
CA MET A 221 24.58 1.16 -10.89
C MET A 221 23.75 0.61 -12.04
N ASP A 222 22.77 -0.22 -11.69
CA ASP A 222 21.57 -0.39 -12.49
C ASP A 222 20.57 0.69 -12.04
N PHE A 223 20.16 1.58 -12.94
CA PHE A 223 19.34 2.73 -12.60
C PHE A 223 18.27 3.03 -13.64
N GLN A 224 17.20 3.69 -13.19
CA GLN A 224 16.15 4.20 -14.06
C GLN A 224 15.72 5.60 -13.59
N VAL A 225 15.47 6.48 -14.55
CA VAL A 225 14.84 7.79 -14.33
C VAL A 225 13.46 7.77 -14.97
N HIS A 226 12.44 8.11 -14.19
CA HIS A 226 11.05 8.14 -14.63
C HIS A 226 10.46 9.52 -14.41
N SER A 227 9.79 10.08 -15.42
CA SER A 227 8.95 11.27 -15.24
C SER A 227 7.62 10.87 -14.61
N LEU A 228 7.14 11.64 -13.62
CA LEU A 228 5.81 11.47 -13.04
C LEU A 228 4.68 12.05 -13.92
N ALA A 229 5.03 12.73 -15.02
CA ALA A 229 4.09 13.16 -16.03
C ALA A 229 3.46 11.97 -16.78
N GLN A 230 4.22 10.88 -16.93
CA GLN A 230 3.83 9.69 -17.68
C GLN A 230 3.33 8.62 -16.71
N LYS A 231 2.03 8.29 -16.81
CA LYS A 231 1.47 7.17 -16.05
C LYS A 231 1.98 5.85 -16.64
N PRO A 232 2.40 4.88 -15.82
CA PRO A 232 2.74 3.55 -16.31
C PRO A 232 1.55 2.90 -17.02
N ARG A 233 1.82 2.30 -18.17
CA ARG A 233 0.85 1.63 -19.03
C ARG A 233 0.75 0.16 -18.65
N VAL A 234 -0.42 -0.25 -18.14
CA VAL A 234 -0.63 -1.56 -17.53
C VAL A 234 -1.57 -2.41 -18.38
N LEU A 235 -1.10 -3.57 -18.82
CA LEU A 235 -1.94 -4.61 -19.40
C LEU A 235 -2.51 -5.47 -18.26
N ILE A 236 -3.82 -5.54 -18.15
CA ILE A 236 -4.48 -6.44 -17.17
C ILE A 236 -4.94 -7.70 -17.88
N MET A 237 -4.54 -8.86 -17.35
CA MET A 237 -4.95 -10.17 -17.82
C MET A 237 -5.92 -10.81 -16.82
N VAL A 238 -7.04 -11.35 -17.29
CA VAL A 238 -8.09 -11.96 -16.46
C VAL A 238 -8.56 -13.29 -17.05
N SER A 239 -9.13 -14.17 -16.23
CA SER A 239 -9.86 -15.37 -16.70
C SER A 239 -11.35 -15.25 -16.34
N LYS A 240 -11.94 -16.21 -15.64
CA LYS A 240 -13.37 -16.21 -15.26
C LYS A 240 -13.65 -15.59 -13.88
N ILE A 241 -12.61 -15.19 -13.16
CA ILE A 241 -12.70 -14.64 -11.80
C ILE A 241 -12.27 -13.19 -11.85
N GLY A 242 -13.21 -12.26 -11.63
CA GLY A 242 -13.01 -10.84 -11.95
C GLY A 242 -12.90 -9.88 -10.76
N HIS A 243 -12.87 -10.35 -9.51
CA HIS A 243 -12.84 -9.45 -8.35
C HIS A 243 -11.60 -8.54 -8.34
N CYS A 244 -10.43 -9.07 -8.69
CA CYS A 244 -9.20 -8.29 -8.82
C CYS A 244 -9.28 -7.29 -9.99
N LEU A 245 -9.80 -7.70 -11.15
CA LEU A 245 -9.99 -6.81 -12.30
C LEU A 245 -10.90 -5.63 -11.93
N ASN A 246 -12.06 -5.92 -11.34
CA ASN A 246 -13.03 -4.90 -10.96
C ASN A 246 -12.45 -3.91 -9.94
N ASP A 247 -11.72 -4.39 -8.93
CA ASP A 247 -11.08 -3.53 -7.92
C ASP A 247 -10.01 -2.62 -8.54
N LEU A 248 -9.16 -3.14 -9.42
CA LEU A 248 -8.13 -2.35 -10.11
C LEU A 248 -8.75 -1.26 -11.00
N LEU A 249 -9.77 -1.60 -11.79
CA LEU A 249 -10.46 -0.65 -12.68
C LEU A 249 -11.19 0.43 -11.87
N PHE A 250 -11.85 0.06 -10.78
CA PHE A 250 -12.50 1.01 -9.88
C PHE A 250 -11.49 2.00 -9.27
N ARG A 251 -10.38 1.50 -8.71
CA ARG A 251 -9.34 2.38 -8.12
C ARG A 251 -8.70 3.28 -9.16
N GLN A 252 -8.51 2.79 -10.38
CA GLN A 252 -7.98 3.57 -11.49
C GLN A 252 -8.95 4.70 -11.88
N SER A 253 -10.26 4.42 -11.99
CA SER A 253 -11.24 5.42 -12.43
C SER A 253 -11.42 6.58 -11.44
N ILE A 254 -11.23 6.32 -10.15
CA ILE A 254 -11.25 7.35 -9.09
C ILE A 254 -9.86 7.92 -8.79
N SER A 255 -8.85 7.65 -9.64
CA SER A 255 -7.48 8.13 -9.51
C SER A 255 -6.75 7.72 -8.21
N GLN A 256 -7.21 6.67 -7.53
CA GLN A 256 -6.48 6.07 -6.41
C GLN A 256 -5.30 5.21 -6.87
N LEU A 257 -5.35 4.74 -8.12
CA LEU A 257 -4.27 3.99 -8.77
C LEU A 257 -3.78 4.78 -9.99
N GLY A 258 -2.54 5.29 -9.92
CA GLY A 258 -1.94 6.21 -10.88
C GLY A 258 -1.49 5.59 -12.21
N ILE A 259 -2.31 4.71 -12.79
CA ILE A 259 -1.96 3.93 -13.99
C ILE A 259 -2.83 4.31 -15.19
N GLU A 260 -2.34 3.98 -16.38
CA GLU A 260 -3.14 3.86 -17.60
C GLU A 260 -3.40 2.37 -17.88
N VAL A 261 -4.61 2.02 -18.31
CA VAL A 261 -4.95 0.64 -18.72
C VAL A 261 -5.33 0.69 -20.20
N PRO A 262 -4.36 0.51 -21.13
CA PRO A 262 -4.64 0.66 -22.55
C PRO A 262 -5.50 -0.47 -23.12
N LEU A 263 -5.45 -1.65 -22.51
CA LEU A 263 -6.23 -2.82 -22.91
C LEU A 263 -6.32 -3.86 -21.79
N ILE A 264 -7.31 -4.74 -21.90
CA ILE A 264 -7.50 -5.94 -21.09
C ILE A 264 -7.41 -7.16 -22.01
N VAL A 265 -6.70 -8.20 -21.58
CA VAL A 265 -6.65 -9.49 -22.27
C VAL A 265 -7.33 -10.55 -21.41
N SER A 266 -8.08 -11.44 -22.04
CA SER A 266 -8.67 -12.59 -21.35
C SER A 266 -8.70 -13.81 -22.25
N ASN A 267 -8.55 -14.99 -21.66
CA ASN A 267 -8.80 -16.25 -22.35
C ASN A 267 -10.30 -16.61 -22.47
N HIS A 268 -11.17 -15.78 -21.89
CA HIS A 268 -12.64 -15.90 -21.96
C HIS A 268 -13.32 -14.55 -22.20
N ALA A 269 -14.53 -14.54 -22.74
CA ALA A 269 -15.28 -13.31 -23.04
C ALA A 269 -16.02 -12.70 -21.82
N ASP A 270 -16.01 -13.38 -20.66
CA ASP A 270 -16.85 -13.07 -19.49
C ASP A 270 -16.81 -11.60 -19.03
N PHE A 271 -15.67 -10.92 -19.15
CA PHE A 271 -15.47 -9.55 -18.66
C PHE A 271 -15.42 -8.47 -19.75
N GLU A 272 -15.78 -8.80 -21.00
CA GLU A 272 -15.92 -7.80 -22.06
C GLU A 272 -16.94 -6.70 -21.71
N PRO A 273 -18.14 -7.01 -21.15
CA PRO A 273 -19.09 -5.96 -20.75
C PRO A 273 -18.53 -5.01 -19.67
N LEU A 274 -17.70 -5.52 -18.76
CA LEU A 274 -17.06 -4.70 -17.73
C LEU A 274 -16.04 -3.76 -18.35
N ALA A 275 -15.16 -4.27 -19.22
CA ALA A 275 -14.18 -3.47 -19.94
C ALA A 275 -14.84 -2.34 -20.75
N ASN A 276 -15.95 -2.65 -21.43
CA ASN A 276 -16.75 -1.67 -22.18
C ASN A 276 -17.31 -0.55 -21.28
N THR A 277 -17.70 -0.85 -20.04
CA THR A 277 -18.17 0.16 -19.08
C THR A 277 -17.08 1.18 -18.76
N TYR A 278 -15.83 0.74 -18.66
CA TYR A 278 -14.65 1.60 -18.47
C TYR A 278 -14.06 2.15 -19.78
N LYS A 279 -14.64 1.78 -20.94
CA LYS A 279 -14.18 2.15 -22.29
C LYS A 279 -12.73 1.71 -22.57
N ILE A 280 -12.37 0.52 -22.08
CA ILE A 280 -11.05 -0.06 -22.29
C ILE A 280 -11.17 -1.17 -23.34
N PRO A 281 -10.30 -1.18 -24.39
CA PRO A 281 -10.23 -2.28 -25.34
C PRO A 281 -10.09 -3.65 -24.66
N PHE A 282 -10.91 -4.61 -25.10
CA PHE A 282 -10.90 -5.98 -24.58
C PHE A 282 -10.51 -6.96 -25.68
N HIS A 283 -9.47 -7.75 -25.44
CA HIS A 283 -8.98 -8.78 -26.36
C HIS A 283 -9.30 -10.16 -25.80
N HIS A 284 -10.31 -10.82 -26.39
CA HIS A 284 -10.57 -12.23 -26.13
C HIS A 284 -9.60 -13.10 -26.93
N LEU A 285 -8.62 -13.70 -26.24
CA LEU A 285 -7.60 -14.57 -26.81
C LEU A 285 -7.75 -15.99 -26.24
N PRO A 286 -8.64 -16.84 -26.80
CA PRO A 286 -8.83 -18.20 -26.31
C PRO A 286 -7.54 -19.03 -26.46
N VAL A 287 -7.35 -19.98 -25.55
CA VAL A 287 -6.12 -20.77 -25.48
C VAL A 287 -6.40 -22.24 -25.22
N THR A 288 -5.64 -23.07 -25.92
CA THR A 288 -5.54 -24.52 -25.73
C THR A 288 -4.07 -24.89 -25.57
N ALA A 289 -3.77 -26.14 -25.19
CA ALA A 289 -2.37 -26.59 -25.10
C ALA A 289 -1.62 -26.42 -26.44
N ALA A 290 -2.29 -26.63 -27.58
CA ALA A 290 -1.68 -26.49 -28.91
C ALA A 290 -1.52 -25.03 -29.36
N THR A 291 -2.40 -24.13 -28.93
CA THR A 291 -2.42 -22.73 -29.39
C THR A 291 -1.73 -21.75 -28.43
N LYS A 292 -1.17 -22.23 -27.32
CA LYS A 292 -0.55 -21.40 -26.27
C LYS A 292 0.56 -20.50 -26.80
N ALA A 293 1.48 -21.04 -27.60
CA ALA A 293 2.60 -20.26 -28.15
C ALA A 293 2.10 -19.11 -29.06
N GLU A 294 1.09 -19.38 -29.89
CA GLU A 294 0.47 -18.36 -30.75
C GLU A 294 -0.26 -17.29 -29.92
N GLN A 295 -1.01 -17.71 -28.90
CA GLN A 295 -1.75 -16.80 -28.02
C GLN A 295 -0.81 -15.87 -27.25
N GLU A 296 0.28 -16.40 -26.69
CA GLU A 296 1.29 -15.59 -26.00
C GLU A 296 2.09 -14.71 -26.97
N GLY A 297 2.28 -15.14 -28.22
CA GLY A 297 2.82 -14.29 -29.29
C GLY A 297 1.98 -13.03 -29.50
N LYS A 298 0.65 -13.19 -29.63
CA LYS A 298 -0.29 -12.06 -29.73
C LYS A 298 -0.25 -11.14 -28.50
N ILE A 299 -0.08 -11.71 -27.31
CA ILE A 299 0.09 -10.90 -26.08
C ILE A 299 1.36 -10.04 -26.18
N LEU A 300 2.48 -10.62 -26.62
CA LEU A 300 3.73 -9.87 -26.80
C LEU A 300 3.63 -8.81 -27.91
N ASP A 301 2.85 -9.06 -28.96
CA ASP A 301 2.58 -8.09 -30.01
C ASP A 301 1.83 -6.88 -29.44
N LEU A 302 0.75 -7.13 -28.67
CA LEU A 302 0.00 -6.09 -27.98
C LEU A 302 0.84 -5.32 -26.97
N VAL A 303 1.75 -5.99 -26.24
CA VAL A 303 2.70 -5.34 -25.34
C VAL A 303 3.57 -4.33 -26.09
N ARG A 304 4.08 -4.70 -27.28
CA ARG A 304 4.91 -3.81 -28.10
C ARG A 304 4.10 -2.67 -28.71
N GLU A 305 2.95 -2.97 -29.30
CA GLU A 305 2.05 -2.01 -29.95
C GLU A 305 1.58 -0.93 -28.96
N HIS A 306 1.22 -1.33 -27.74
CA HIS A 306 0.69 -0.41 -26.74
C HIS A 306 1.74 0.09 -25.76
N HIS A 307 3.03 -0.19 -25.96
CA HIS A 307 4.13 0.23 -25.07
C HIS A 307 3.87 -0.08 -23.60
N ILE A 308 3.55 -1.34 -23.30
CA ILE A 308 3.16 -1.77 -21.95
C ILE A 308 4.38 -1.84 -21.02
N ASP A 309 4.27 -1.18 -19.88
CA ASP A 309 5.30 -1.15 -18.82
C ASP A 309 5.19 -2.35 -17.87
N LEU A 310 3.97 -2.82 -17.64
CA LEU A 310 3.64 -3.82 -16.63
C LEU A 310 2.46 -4.69 -17.07
N ILE A 311 2.59 -6.00 -16.89
CA ILE A 311 1.49 -6.96 -16.99
C ILE A 311 1.01 -7.28 -15.58
N VAL A 312 -0.31 -7.28 -15.38
CA VAL A 312 -0.95 -7.68 -14.13
C VAL A 312 -1.84 -8.89 -14.38
N LEU A 313 -1.51 -10.02 -13.76
CA LEU A 313 -2.33 -11.22 -13.78
C LEU A 313 -3.41 -11.09 -12.70
N ALA A 314 -4.53 -10.47 -13.04
CA ALA A 314 -5.69 -10.33 -12.17
C ALA A 314 -6.49 -11.64 -12.14
N ARG A 315 -5.94 -12.66 -11.46
CA ARG A 315 -6.47 -14.04 -11.45
C ARG A 315 -6.56 -14.65 -12.84
N TYR A 316 -5.54 -14.42 -13.67
CA TYR A 316 -5.35 -15.15 -14.92
C TYR A 316 -4.90 -16.58 -14.62
N MET A 317 -5.70 -17.56 -15.02
CA MET A 317 -5.57 -18.95 -14.55
C MET A 317 -4.70 -19.84 -15.45
N GLN A 318 -4.02 -19.27 -16.45
CA GLN A 318 -3.08 -20.01 -17.30
C GLN A 318 -1.65 -19.77 -16.82
N VAL A 319 -0.89 -20.85 -16.69
CA VAL A 319 0.57 -20.78 -16.46
C VAL A 319 1.21 -20.11 -17.67
N LEU A 320 2.05 -19.10 -17.49
CA LEU A 320 2.76 -18.44 -18.58
C LEU A 320 3.93 -19.30 -19.08
N SER A 321 4.29 -19.22 -20.37
CA SER A 321 5.50 -19.89 -20.85
C SER A 321 6.78 -19.18 -20.38
N PRO A 322 7.92 -19.90 -20.33
CA PRO A 322 9.23 -19.29 -20.08
C PRO A 322 9.57 -18.15 -21.04
N THR A 323 9.09 -18.21 -22.28
CA THR A 323 9.30 -17.17 -23.30
C THR A 323 8.67 -15.85 -22.89
N LEU A 324 7.39 -15.88 -22.50
CA LEU A 324 6.68 -14.69 -22.04
C LEU A 324 7.27 -14.15 -20.72
N CYS A 325 7.60 -15.04 -19.77
CA CYS A 325 8.26 -14.64 -18.53
C CYS A 325 9.62 -13.97 -18.76
N THR A 326 10.41 -14.46 -19.71
CA THR A 326 11.73 -13.89 -20.03
C THR A 326 11.58 -12.53 -20.71
N ALA A 327 10.68 -12.42 -21.70
CA ALA A 327 10.44 -11.18 -22.44
C ALA A 327 9.96 -10.03 -21.53
N MET A 328 9.22 -10.35 -20.47
CA MET A 328 8.69 -9.39 -19.51
C MET A 328 9.25 -9.61 -18.08
N SER A 329 10.51 -10.05 -17.99
CA SER A 329 11.16 -10.30 -16.70
C SER A 329 11.14 -9.06 -15.82
N GLY A 330 10.72 -9.21 -14.55
CA GLY A 330 10.54 -8.11 -13.61
C GLY A 330 9.36 -7.16 -13.94
N LYS A 331 8.54 -7.47 -14.94
CA LYS A 331 7.42 -6.65 -15.43
C LYS A 331 6.09 -7.39 -15.48
N ILE A 332 5.96 -8.50 -14.77
CA ILE A 332 4.70 -9.22 -14.60
C ILE A 332 4.44 -9.40 -13.10
N ILE A 333 3.28 -8.95 -12.62
CA ILE A 333 2.81 -9.19 -11.25
C ILE A 333 1.69 -10.22 -11.28
N ASN A 334 1.76 -11.19 -10.38
CA ASN A 334 0.70 -12.16 -10.13
C ASN A 334 0.11 -12.02 -8.72
N ILE A 335 -1.14 -12.44 -8.57
CA ILE A 335 -1.79 -12.63 -7.26
C ILE A 335 -2.05 -14.11 -7.02
N HIS A 336 -1.43 -14.62 -5.96
CA HIS A 336 -1.69 -15.97 -5.47
C HIS A 336 -2.60 -15.90 -4.24
N HIS A 337 -3.65 -16.72 -4.23
CA HIS A 337 -4.75 -16.72 -3.25
C HIS A 337 -4.40 -17.36 -1.90
N SER A 338 -3.12 -17.68 -1.70
CA SER A 338 -2.64 -18.31 -0.47
C SER A 338 -1.48 -17.51 0.09
N PHE A 339 -1.25 -17.72 1.39
CA PHE A 339 0.02 -17.38 2.00
C PHE A 339 1.03 -18.45 1.61
N LEU A 340 1.81 -18.19 0.57
CA LEU A 340 2.87 -19.09 0.15
C LEU A 340 3.78 -19.39 1.36
N PRO A 341 4.10 -20.66 1.66
CA PRO A 341 3.97 -21.85 0.79
C PRO A 341 2.73 -22.76 1.01
N SER A 342 1.67 -22.31 1.69
CA SER A 342 0.56 -23.21 2.13
C SER A 342 -0.57 -23.35 1.10
N PHE A 343 -1.11 -24.57 0.91
CA PHE A 343 -2.27 -24.94 0.05
C PHE A 343 -2.08 -24.73 -1.48
N LYS A 344 -1.23 -25.57 -2.10
CA LYS A 344 -1.10 -25.66 -3.57
C LYS A 344 -2.29 -26.44 -4.18
N GLY A 345 -2.64 -26.15 -5.44
CA GLY A 345 -3.62 -26.92 -6.22
C GLY A 345 -5.05 -26.35 -6.26
N ALA A 346 -6.02 -27.18 -6.66
CA ALA A 346 -7.40 -26.75 -6.90
C ALA A 346 -8.20 -26.53 -5.61
N LYS A 347 -9.19 -25.63 -5.65
CA LYS A 347 -10.12 -25.30 -4.54
C LYS A 347 -9.42 -24.99 -3.19
N PRO A 348 -8.49 -24.03 -3.16
CA PRO A 348 -7.70 -23.67 -1.97
C PRO A 348 -8.56 -23.36 -0.73
N TYR A 349 -9.66 -22.62 -0.90
CA TYR A 349 -10.53 -22.25 0.21
C TYR A 349 -11.34 -23.43 0.78
N HIS A 350 -11.58 -24.49 0.00
CA HIS A 350 -12.17 -25.71 0.54
C HIS A 350 -11.15 -26.47 1.39
N GLN A 351 -9.90 -26.59 0.90
CA GLN A 351 -8.82 -27.18 1.69
C GLN A 351 -8.59 -26.40 3.00
N ALA A 352 -8.65 -25.07 2.95
CA ALA A 352 -8.55 -24.20 4.11
C ALA A 352 -9.71 -24.42 5.11
N TYR A 353 -10.94 -24.59 4.61
CA TYR A 353 -12.11 -24.93 5.41
C TYR A 353 -11.94 -26.28 6.10
N ASP A 354 -11.64 -27.33 5.33
CA ASP A 354 -11.47 -28.70 5.83
C ASP A 354 -10.33 -28.78 6.86
N ARG A 355 -9.28 -27.98 6.67
CA ARG A 355 -8.16 -27.89 7.61
C ARG A 355 -8.46 -27.06 8.85
N GLY A 356 -9.57 -26.31 8.84
CA GLY A 356 -10.05 -25.49 9.95
C GLY A 356 -9.16 -24.28 10.23
N VAL A 357 -8.55 -23.67 9.19
CA VAL A 357 -7.62 -22.54 9.36
C VAL A 357 -8.28 -21.37 10.10
N LYS A 358 -7.45 -20.55 10.76
CA LYS A 358 -7.90 -19.34 11.47
C LYS A 358 -7.44 -18.05 10.80
N ILE A 359 -6.70 -18.21 9.70
CA ILE A 359 -6.13 -17.15 8.90
C ILE A 359 -6.14 -17.64 7.45
N ILE A 360 -6.55 -16.77 6.53
CA ILE A 360 -6.29 -16.91 5.09
C ILE A 360 -5.52 -15.68 4.63
N GLY A 361 -4.86 -15.75 3.48
CA GLY A 361 -4.06 -14.65 2.98
C GLY A 361 -3.84 -14.71 1.48
N ALA A 362 -3.23 -13.67 0.95
CA ALA A 362 -2.83 -13.60 -0.44
C ALA A 362 -1.41 -13.04 -0.56
N THR A 363 -0.74 -13.41 -1.65
CA THR A 363 0.63 -13.01 -1.95
C THR A 363 0.69 -12.44 -3.35
N ALA A 364 1.09 -11.18 -3.48
CA ALA A 364 1.46 -10.59 -4.76
C ALA A 364 2.97 -10.71 -4.96
N HIS A 365 3.39 -11.17 -6.13
CA HIS A 365 4.79 -11.42 -6.44
C HIS A 365 5.08 -11.15 -7.93
N PHE A 366 6.34 -10.92 -8.25
CA PHE A 366 6.78 -10.92 -9.64
C PHE A 366 6.72 -12.35 -10.21
N VAL A 367 6.34 -12.50 -11.47
CA VAL A 367 6.35 -13.80 -12.14
C VAL A 367 7.76 -14.13 -12.61
N THR A 368 8.14 -15.40 -12.45
CA THR A 368 9.38 -15.96 -13.00
C THR A 368 9.06 -17.24 -13.79
N SER A 369 10.08 -17.94 -14.30
CA SER A 369 9.89 -19.27 -14.88
C SER A 369 9.40 -20.30 -13.86
N ASP A 370 9.70 -20.09 -12.58
CA ASP A 370 9.26 -20.96 -11.49
C ASP A 370 7.86 -20.55 -11.03
N LEU A 371 6.92 -21.47 -11.17
CA LEU A 371 5.49 -21.24 -10.92
C LEU A 371 5.25 -20.87 -9.45
N ASP A 372 4.68 -19.68 -9.22
CA ASP A 372 4.33 -19.13 -7.90
C ASP A 372 5.50 -18.97 -6.91
N GLU A 373 6.75 -18.94 -7.38
CA GLU A 373 7.95 -18.85 -6.51
C GLU A 373 8.79 -17.57 -6.78
N GLY A 374 8.20 -16.60 -7.48
CA GLY A 374 8.92 -15.36 -7.80
C GLY A 374 9.01 -14.37 -6.61
N PRO A 375 9.84 -13.32 -6.73
CA PRO A 375 10.07 -12.37 -5.64
C PRO A 375 8.78 -11.73 -5.12
N ILE A 376 8.50 -11.92 -3.83
CA ILE A 376 7.31 -11.40 -3.15
C ILE A 376 7.36 -9.88 -3.08
N ILE A 377 6.25 -9.22 -3.42
CA ILE A 377 6.08 -7.76 -3.35
C ILE A 377 5.27 -7.39 -2.11
N GLU A 378 4.15 -8.08 -1.87
CA GLU A 378 3.23 -7.81 -0.77
C GLU A 378 2.51 -9.08 -0.34
N GLN A 379 2.22 -9.17 0.97
CA GLN A 379 1.40 -10.21 1.56
C GLN A 379 0.46 -9.61 2.60
N ASN A 380 -0.78 -10.09 2.62
CA ASN A 380 -1.70 -9.74 3.70
C ASN A 380 -2.57 -10.94 4.06
N VAL A 381 -3.14 -10.87 5.27
CA VAL A 381 -3.92 -11.93 5.86
C VAL A 381 -5.19 -11.39 6.52
N VAL A 382 -6.21 -12.22 6.60
CA VAL A 382 -7.43 -11.96 7.38
C VAL A 382 -7.72 -13.14 8.30
N ARG A 383 -8.21 -12.84 9.50
CA ARG A 383 -8.66 -13.89 10.43
C ARG A 383 -10.01 -14.43 9.98
N VAL A 384 -10.16 -15.74 10.06
CA VAL A 384 -11.41 -16.44 9.73
C VAL A 384 -11.89 -17.30 10.89
N GLY A 385 -13.20 -17.39 11.04
CA GLY A 385 -13.86 -18.15 12.11
C GLY A 385 -14.39 -19.50 11.64
N HIS A 386 -14.70 -20.38 12.60
CA HIS A 386 -15.32 -21.69 12.33
C HIS A 386 -16.77 -21.59 11.81
N GLY A 387 -17.41 -20.43 11.94
CA GLY A 387 -18.75 -20.18 11.43
C GLY A 387 -18.82 -19.88 9.93
N LEU A 388 -17.68 -19.65 9.26
CA LEU A 388 -17.66 -19.37 7.82
C LEU A 388 -17.68 -20.66 7.01
N SER A 389 -18.60 -20.74 6.07
CA SER A 389 -18.65 -21.77 5.03
C SER A 389 -17.50 -21.63 4.01
N PRO A 390 -17.20 -22.66 3.19
CA PRO A 390 -16.23 -22.56 2.09
C PRO A 390 -16.52 -21.41 1.12
N LYS A 391 -17.80 -21.09 0.90
CA LYS A 391 -18.23 -19.99 0.03
C LYS A 391 -17.88 -18.63 0.65
N GLU A 392 -18.15 -18.45 1.94
CA GLU A 392 -17.81 -17.21 2.64
C GLU A 392 -16.30 -17.03 2.78
N LEU A 393 -15.54 -18.11 2.99
CA LEU A 393 -14.07 -18.07 2.95
C LEU A 393 -13.54 -17.62 1.59
N THR A 394 -14.21 -18.02 0.50
CA THR A 394 -13.85 -17.56 -0.85
C THR A 394 -14.09 -16.06 -1.01
N VAL A 395 -15.17 -15.51 -0.43
CA VAL A 395 -15.45 -14.06 -0.44
C VAL A 395 -14.39 -13.29 0.33
N GLU A 396 -14.06 -13.73 1.55
CA GLU A 396 -12.99 -13.13 2.36
C GLU A 396 -11.64 -13.20 1.63
N GLY A 397 -11.36 -14.33 0.99
CA GLY A 397 -10.19 -14.53 0.14
C GLY A 397 -10.09 -13.53 -1.00
N SER A 398 -11.17 -13.37 -1.77
CA SER A 398 -11.25 -12.38 -2.85
C SER A 398 -10.99 -10.95 -2.38
N ASN A 399 -11.46 -10.57 -1.18
CA ASN A 399 -11.20 -9.25 -0.62
C ASN A 399 -9.71 -9.04 -0.30
N VAL A 400 -9.05 -10.03 0.30
CA VAL A 400 -7.62 -9.96 0.61
C VAL A 400 -6.79 -9.92 -0.68
N GLU A 401 -7.13 -10.76 -1.66
CA GLU A 401 -6.46 -10.79 -2.96
C GLU A 401 -6.54 -9.44 -3.70
N SER A 402 -7.73 -8.84 -3.78
CA SER A 402 -7.92 -7.52 -4.41
C SER A 402 -7.05 -6.46 -3.75
N ASN A 403 -7.06 -6.39 -2.42
CA ASN A 403 -6.25 -5.40 -1.69
C ASN A 403 -4.75 -5.63 -1.88
N VAL A 404 -4.27 -6.87 -1.74
CA VAL A 404 -2.85 -7.21 -1.90
C VAL A 404 -2.37 -6.89 -3.31
N LEU A 405 -3.14 -7.26 -4.35
CA LEU A 405 -2.78 -6.96 -5.73
C LEU A 405 -2.78 -5.45 -5.99
N ALA A 406 -3.80 -4.71 -5.55
CA ALA A 406 -3.85 -3.27 -5.74
C ALA A 406 -2.67 -2.54 -5.07
N THR A 407 -2.28 -2.96 -3.86
CA THR A 407 -1.09 -2.44 -3.17
C THR A 407 0.18 -2.73 -3.95
N ALA A 408 0.37 -3.97 -4.42
CA ALA A 408 1.54 -4.34 -5.21
C ALA A 408 1.63 -3.56 -6.52
N VAL A 409 0.53 -3.44 -7.27
CA VAL A 409 0.48 -2.63 -8.50
C VAL A 409 0.81 -1.18 -8.19
N LYS A 410 0.26 -0.61 -7.12
CA LYS A 410 0.57 0.76 -6.69
C LYS A 410 2.06 0.93 -6.41
N TRP A 411 2.66 0.08 -5.59
CA TRP A 411 4.08 0.20 -5.24
C TRP A 411 5.00 0.03 -6.45
N VAL A 412 4.72 -0.94 -7.34
CA VAL A 412 5.52 -1.12 -8.55
C VAL A 412 5.40 0.09 -9.48
N THR A 413 4.19 0.61 -9.68
CA THR A 413 3.97 1.76 -10.58
C THR A 413 4.42 3.10 -10.00
N GLU A 414 4.49 3.23 -8.67
CA GLU A 414 5.14 4.36 -7.97
C GLU A 414 6.67 4.19 -7.82
N ARG A 415 7.23 3.16 -8.46
CA ARG A 415 8.68 2.87 -8.49
C ARG A 415 9.27 2.64 -7.09
N ARG A 416 8.49 2.01 -6.21
CA ARG A 416 8.85 1.72 -4.82
C ARG A 416 9.48 0.34 -4.63
N VAL A 417 9.37 -0.53 -5.62
CA VAL A 417 9.81 -1.92 -5.54
C VAL A 417 11.06 -2.12 -6.39
N LEU A 418 12.14 -2.62 -5.77
CA LEU A 418 13.38 -3.01 -6.46
C LEU A 418 13.68 -4.48 -6.22
N LEU A 419 14.11 -5.18 -7.28
CA LEU A 419 14.51 -6.58 -7.20
C LEU A 419 15.86 -6.73 -6.49
N ASN A 420 15.97 -7.73 -5.61
CA ASN A 420 17.20 -8.08 -4.91
C ASN A 420 17.36 -9.60 -4.91
N GLY A 421 17.76 -10.15 -6.07
CA GLY A 421 17.76 -11.59 -6.29
C GLY A 421 16.34 -12.16 -6.20
N HIS A 422 16.13 -13.11 -5.28
CA HIS A 422 14.85 -13.78 -5.07
C HIS A 422 13.87 -13.03 -4.16
N LYS A 423 14.23 -11.83 -3.67
CA LYS A 423 13.40 -10.99 -2.81
C LYS A 423 13.26 -9.58 -3.39
N THR A 424 12.45 -8.76 -2.74
CA THR A 424 12.28 -7.35 -3.12
C THR A 424 12.69 -6.42 -1.97
N VAL A 425 13.05 -5.20 -2.33
CA VAL A 425 13.11 -4.05 -1.42
C VAL A 425 11.92 -3.17 -1.76
N VAL A 426 11.10 -2.85 -0.75
CA VAL A 426 9.91 -2.01 -0.91
C VAL A 426 10.05 -0.74 -0.07
N PHE A 427 10.10 0.42 -0.74
CA PHE A 427 10.14 1.75 -0.11
C PHE A 427 8.72 2.25 0.16
N ASN A 428 8.26 2.21 1.42
CA ASN A 428 6.89 2.59 1.79
C ASN A 428 6.74 4.08 2.18
#